data_AF-A0A395UTV1-F1
#
_entry.id   AF-A0A395UTV1-F1
#
_cell.length_a   1.000
_cell.length_b   1.000
_cell.length_c   1.000
_cell.angle_alpha   90.00
_cell.angle_beta   90.00
_cell.angle_gamma   90.00
#
_symmetry.space_group_name_H-M   'P 1'
#
loop_
_entity.id
_entity.type
_entity.pdbx_description
1 polymer ?
#
loop_
_entity_poly.entity_id
_entity_poly.type
_entity_poly.pdbx_seq_one_letter_code
_entity_poly.pdbx_strand_id
1 'polypeptide(L)'
;DIMKEMFARDGMPQEIADMMIAEIPPEQTMWVISNEKGINGAASMLYENELHELAESLESDLYILPSSVHEVIAVSSDMGSPEMLAQMVVEVNMQEVSLDERLSNQVYHYDKDLRKLTLATDTPNKRLDGIVAEPPLVYDAKEKSR
;
A
#
# COMPACT_ATOMS: atom_id res chain seq x y z
N ASP A 1 1.12 -13.90 7.74
CA ASP A 1 2.41 -13.43 7.20
C ASP A 1 2.42 -13.77 5.72
N ILE A 2 2.38 -12.76 4.86
CA ILE A 2 2.21 -12.93 3.41
C ILE A 2 3.34 -13.78 2.83
N MET A 3 4.57 -13.60 3.31
CA MET A 3 5.71 -14.35 2.79
C MET A 3 5.59 -15.85 3.09
N LYS A 4 5.07 -16.23 4.27
CA LYS A 4 4.80 -17.64 4.59
C LYS A 4 3.74 -18.25 3.67
N GLU A 5 2.67 -17.51 3.40
CA GLU A 5 1.62 -17.96 2.50
C GLU A 5 2.10 -18.07 1.05
N MET A 6 2.91 -17.12 0.58
CA MET A 6 3.55 -17.18 -0.74
C MET A 6 4.45 -18.40 -0.85
N PHE A 7 5.37 -18.62 0.09
CA PHE A 7 6.25 -19.78 0.09
C PHE A 7 5.49 -21.11 0.17
N ALA A 8 4.40 -21.16 0.94
CA ALA A 8 3.56 -22.34 1.01
C ALA A 8 2.86 -22.64 -0.34
N ARG A 9 2.39 -21.61 -1.06
CA ARG A 9 1.79 -21.76 -2.40
C ARG A 9 2.82 -22.27 -3.42
N ASP A 10 4.07 -21.88 -3.27
CA ASP A 10 5.19 -22.35 -4.10
C ASP A 10 5.68 -23.76 -3.72
N GLY A 11 5.04 -24.41 -2.73
CA GLY A 11 5.36 -25.78 -2.30
C GLY A 11 6.58 -25.87 -1.39
N MET A 12 7.01 -24.75 -0.80
CA MET A 12 8.15 -24.74 0.11
C MET A 12 7.79 -25.36 1.47
N PRO A 13 8.62 -26.26 2.02
CA PRO A 13 8.46 -26.75 3.38
C PRO A 13 8.49 -25.61 4.41
N GLN A 14 7.62 -25.66 5.42
CA GLN A 14 7.50 -24.60 6.44
C GLN A 14 8.81 -24.29 7.15
N GLU A 15 9.59 -25.32 7.50
CA GLU A 15 10.88 -25.14 8.19
C GLU A 15 11.86 -24.29 7.35
N ILE A 16 11.85 -24.47 6.02
CA ILE A 16 12.69 -23.70 5.10
C ILE A 16 12.17 -22.27 4.96
N ALA A 17 10.84 -22.11 4.84
CA ALA A 17 10.22 -20.79 4.77
C ALA A 17 10.50 -19.95 6.04
N ASP A 18 10.43 -20.57 7.22
CA ASP A 18 10.74 -19.90 8.49
C ASP A 18 12.21 -19.47 8.57
N MET A 19 13.15 -20.31 8.10
CA MET A 19 14.56 -19.94 8.03
C MET A 19 14.78 -18.77 7.07
N MET A 20 14.17 -18.79 5.89
CA MET A 20 14.32 -17.71 4.91
C MET A 20 13.74 -16.38 5.42
N ILE A 21 12.57 -16.41 6.06
CA ILE A 21 11.95 -15.20 6.61
C ILE A 21 12.79 -14.61 7.75
N ALA A 22 13.42 -15.46 8.57
CA ALA A 22 14.30 -15.00 9.64
C ALA A 22 15.55 -14.27 9.12
N GLU A 23 15.94 -14.50 7.86
CA GLU A 23 17.06 -13.80 7.20
C GLU A 23 16.63 -12.52 6.47
N ILE A 24 15.31 -12.27 6.32
CA ILE A 24 14.81 -11.05 5.68
C ILE A 24 14.99 -9.87 6.64
N PRO A 25 15.65 -8.79 6.20
CA PRO A 25 15.79 -7.60 7.02
C PRO A 25 14.41 -7.02 7.40
N PRO A 26 14.22 -6.53 8.63
CA PRO A 26 12.94 -5.95 9.07
C PRO A 26 12.40 -4.87 8.11
N GLU A 27 13.28 -4.05 7.53
CA GLU A 27 12.95 -3.01 6.57
C GLU A 27 12.39 -3.53 5.23
N GLN A 28 12.63 -4.81 4.91
CA GLN A 28 12.09 -5.50 3.73
C GLN A 28 10.85 -6.34 4.05
N THR A 29 10.38 -6.33 5.30
CA THR A 29 9.21 -7.10 5.72
C THR A 29 7.91 -6.37 5.36
N MET A 30 6.89 -7.12 4.94
CA MET A 30 5.56 -6.61 4.64
C MET A 30 4.56 -7.13 5.68
N TRP A 31 3.72 -6.22 6.19
CA TRP A 31 2.75 -6.54 7.25
C TRP A 31 1.33 -6.33 6.82
N VAL A 32 0.45 -7.26 7.19
CA VAL A 32 -0.98 -7.17 6.89
C VAL A 32 -1.69 -6.50 8.05
N ILE A 33 -2.43 -5.44 7.75
CA ILE A 33 -3.31 -4.77 8.68
C ILE A 33 -4.74 -5.06 8.26
N SER A 34 -5.45 -5.79 9.12
CA SER A 34 -6.86 -6.15 8.94
C SER A 34 -7.55 -6.22 10.31
N ASN A 35 -8.75 -6.78 10.36
CA ASN A 35 -9.43 -7.15 11.59
C ASN A 35 -9.41 -8.67 11.78
N GLU A 36 -9.80 -9.14 12.97
CA GLU A 36 -9.81 -10.58 13.30
C GLU A 36 -10.67 -11.45 12.37
N LYS A 37 -11.62 -10.84 11.65
CA LYS A 37 -12.51 -11.53 10.72
C LYS A 37 -11.96 -11.58 9.30
N GLY A 38 -10.91 -10.83 8.99
CA GLY A 38 -10.37 -10.69 7.63
C GLY A 38 -11.35 -10.08 6.63
N ILE A 39 -12.40 -9.39 7.10
CA ILE A 39 -13.47 -8.84 6.25
C ILE A 39 -13.70 -7.38 6.64
N ASN A 40 -13.60 -6.50 5.64
CA ASN A 40 -13.68 -5.04 5.79
C ASN A 40 -12.69 -4.49 6.83
N GLY A 41 -11.53 -5.15 6.94
CA GLY A 41 -10.52 -4.87 7.94
C GLY A 41 -9.54 -3.77 7.55
N ALA A 42 -9.55 -3.26 6.31
CA ALA A 42 -8.67 -2.17 5.91
C ALA A 42 -8.86 -0.92 6.78
N ALA A 43 -10.07 -0.71 7.30
CA ALA A 43 -10.36 0.36 8.26
C ALA A 43 -9.51 0.28 9.55
N SER A 44 -8.94 -0.88 9.87
CA SER A 44 -8.02 -1.04 11.01
C SER A 44 -6.77 -0.17 10.90
N MET A 45 -6.42 0.30 9.70
CA MET A 45 -5.34 1.29 9.50
C MET A 45 -5.60 2.63 10.21
N LEU A 46 -6.83 2.89 10.65
CA LEU A 46 -7.18 4.10 11.40
C LEU A 46 -6.98 3.94 12.91
N TYR A 47 -6.70 2.73 13.38
CA TYR A 47 -6.31 2.49 14.77
C TYR A 47 -4.82 2.78 14.91
N GLU A 48 -4.52 3.94 15.50
CA GLU A 48 -3.18 4.52 15.58
C GLU A 48 -2.22 3.72 16.47
N ASN A 49 -2.73 2.93 17.42
CA ASN A 49 -1.87 2.23 18.38
C ASN A 49 -1.05 1.14 17.70
N GLU A 50 -1.70 0.35 16.86
CA GLU A 50 -1.13 -0.77 16.13
C GLU A 50 -0.10 -0.28 15.11
N LEU A 51 -0.41 0.79 14.38
CA LEU A 51 0.55 1.44 13.48
C LEU A 51 1.75 2.01 14.22
N HIS A 52 1.52 2.63 15.37
CA HIS A 52 2.61 3.22 16.15
C HIS A 52 3.53 2.16 16.75
N GLU A 53 2.98 1.10 17.35
CA GLU A 53 3.77 -0.03 17.87
C GLU A 53 4.62 -0.65 16.76
N LEU A 54 4.04 -0.77 15.57
CA LEU A 54 4.72 -1.30 14.39
C LEU A 54 5.88 -0.40 13.93
N ALA A 55 5.62 0.91 13.78
CA ALA A 55 6.62 1.91 13.39
C ALA A 55 7.76 2.03 14.42
N GLU A 56 7.44 1.96 15.71
CA GLU A 56 8.43 1.93 16.79
C GLU A 56 9.29 0.68 16.72
N SER A 57 8.71 -0.48 16.40
CA SER A 57 9.47 -1.74 16.28
C SER A 57 10.47 -1.76 15.11
N LEU A 58 10.17 -1.03 14.02
CA LEU A 58 11.09 -0.84 12.90
C LEU A 58 12.09 0.31 13.08
N GLU A 59 11.84 1.18 14.06
CA GLU A 59 12.51 2.47 14.17
C GLU A 59 12.37 3.32 12.88
N SER A 60 11.27 3.19 12.13
CA SER A 60 11.02 3.86 10.85
C SER A 60 9.56 4.34 10.71
N ASP A 61 9.33 5.33 9.85
CA ASP A 61 7.99 5.67 9.38
C ASP A 61 7.42 4.53 8.51
N LEU A 62 6.12 4.56 8.20
CA LEU A 62 5.49 3.50 7.41
C LEU A 62 4.86 4.04 6.13
N TYR A 63 4.95 3.25 5.06
CA TYR A 63 4.04 3.35 3.94
C TYR A 63 2.92 2.34 4.06
N ILE A 64 1.69 2.79 3.82
CA ILE A 64 0.49 1.96 3.81
C ILE A 64 -0.01 1.83 2.38
N LEU A 65 0.01 0.60 1.88
CA LEU A 65 -0.40 0.20 0.55
C LEU A 65 -1.80 -0.44 0.63
N PRO A 66 -2.82 0.18 0.03
CA PRO A 66 -4.13 -0.46 -0.09
C PRO A 66 -4.03 -1.75 -0.89
N SER A 67 -4.49 -2.86 -0.31
CA SER A 67 -4.59 -4.14 -1.02
C SER A 67 -6.04 -4.44 -1.40
N SER A 68 -6.97 -4.26 -0.47
CA SER A 68 -8.41 -4.36 -0.73
C SER A 68 -9.20 -3.58 0.33
N VAL A 69 -10.54 -3.60 0.25
CA VAL A 69 -11.42 -3.16 1.34
C VAL A 69 -11.24 -4.02 2.61
N HIS A 70 -10.66 -5.22 2.50
CA HIS A 70 -10.50 -6.14 3.61
C HIS A 70 -9.17 -5.98 4.34
N GLU A 71 -8.13 -5.47 3.69
CA GLU A 71 -6.80 -5.32 4.30
C GLU A 71 -5.93 -4.28 3.57
N VAL A 72 -4.94 -3.77 4.31
CA VAL A 72 -3.84 -2.97 3.76
C VAL A 72 -2.50 -3.58 4.14
N ILE A 73 -1.47 -3.27 3.36
CA ILE A 73 -0.10 -3.69 3.62
C ILE A 73 0.69 -2.52 4.18
N ALA A 74 1.36 -2.70 5.32
CA ALA A 74 2.31 -1.76 5.87
C ALA A 74 3.74 -2.21 5.60
N VAL A 75 4.59 -1.27 5.23
CA VAL A 75 6.02 -1.48 4.96
C VAL A 75 6.83 -0.33 5.55
N SER A 76 8.12 -0.56 5.80
CA SER A 76 9.05 0.50 6.17
C SER A 76 9.07 1.61 5.12
N SER A 77 9.21 2.86 5.56
CA SER A 77 9.49 4.00 4.68
C SER A 77 10.80 3.85 3.90
N ASP A 78 11.72 2.98 4.36
CA ASP A 78 12.98 2.66 3.71
C ASP A 78 12.86 1.61 2.59
N MET A 79 11.70 0.96 2.44
CA MET A 79 11.49 -0.11 1.46
C MET A 79 11.59 0.40 0.01
N GLY A 80 11.20 1.65 -0.25
CA GLY A 80 11.20 2.23 -1.59
C GLY A 80 10.52 3.58 -1.66
N SER A 81 10.52 4.20 -2.85
CA SER A 81 9.84 5.49 -3.02
C SER A 81 8.31 5.33 -3.07
N PRO A 82 7.54 6.33 -2.62
CA PRO A 82 6.08 6.32 -2.71
C PRO A 82 5.55 6.02 -4.12
N GLU A 83 6.21 6.55 -5.15
CA GLU A 83 5.80 6.39 -6.54
C GLU A 83 5.98 4.95 -7.03
N MET A 84 7.09 4.31 -6.65
CA MET A 84 7.33 2.90 -6.96
C MET A 84 6.26 2.02 -6.28
N LEU A 85 5.98 2.27 -5.00
CA LEU A 85 4.98 1.52 -4.24
C LEU A 85 3.57 1.74 -4.80
N ALA A 86 3.23 2.97 -5.22
CA ALA A 86 1.96 3.26 -5.86
C ALA A 86 1.81 2.54 -7.21
N GLN A 87 2.90 2.43 -7.98
CA GLN A 87 2.88 1.67 -9.23
C GLN A 87 2.58 0.19 -8.97
N MET A 88 3.13 -0.39 -7.91
CA MET A 88 2.82 -1.77 -7.49
C MET A 88 1.35 -1.92 -7.07
N VAL A 89 0.82 -0.99 -6.29
CA VAL A 89 -0.61 -0.98 -5.89
C VAL A 89 -1.52 -0.94 -7.11
N VAL A 90 -1.23 -0.05 -8.08
CA VAL A 90 -1.99 0.05 -9.32
C VAL A 90 -1.95 -1.26 -10.10
N GLU A 91 -0.78 -1.86 -10.25
CA GLU A 91 -0.62 -3.12 -10.99
C GLU A 91 -1.46 -4.24 -10.38
N VAL A 92 -1.32 -4.46 -9.07
CA VAL A 92 -2.08 -5.48 -8.33
C VAL A 92 -3.58 -5.21 -8.41
N ASN A 93 -4.00 -3.96 -8.19
CA ASN A 93 -5.40 -3.58 -8.31
C ASN A 93 -5.97 -3.96 -9.68
N MET A 94 -5.25 -3.67 -10.77
CA MET A 94 -5.74 -3.91 -12.13
C MET A 94 -5.76 -5.39 -12.51
N GLN A 95 -4.82 -6.20 -12.02
CA GLN A 95 -4.68 -7.61 -12.40
C GLN A 95 -5.48 -8.56 -11.51
N GLU A 96 -5.47 -8.32 -10.19
CA GLU A 96 -5.86 -9.34 -9.20
C GLU A 96 -7.06 -8.93 -8.33
N VAL A 97 -7.39 -7.63 -8.24
CA VAL A 97 -8.44 -7.14 -7.32
C VAL A 97 -9.69 -6.76 -8.09
N SER A 98 -10.85 -7.24 -7.63
CA SER A 98 -12.16 -6.88 -8.19
C SER A 98 -12.46 -5.40 -7.98
N LEU A 99 -13.22 -4.75 -8.89
CA LEU A 99 -13.46 -3.31 -8.81
C LEU A 99 -14.16 -2.89 -7.51
N ASP A 100 -15.04 -3.72 -6.97
CA ASP A 100 -15.77 -3.50 -5.73
C ASP A 100 -14.92 -3.70 -4.46
N GLU A 101 -13.76 -4.35 -4.58
CA GLU A 101 -12.81 -4.53 -3.49
C GLU A 101 -11.64 -3.53 -3.53
N ARG A 102 -11.47 -2.77 -4.62
CA ARG A 102 -10.40 -1.76 -4.74
C ARG A 102 -10.67 -0.58 -3.82
N LEU A 103 -9.72 -0.29 -2.93
CA LEU A 103 -9.83 0.82 -1.98
C LEU A 103 -9.25 2.13 -2.53
N SER A 104 -8.02 2.09 -3.08
CA SER A 104 -7.31 3.27 -3.59
C SER A 104 -6.08 2.83 -4.42
N ASN A 105 -5.66 3.69 -5.35
CA ASN A 105 -4.39 3.58 -6.09
C ASN A 105 -3.27 4.44 -5.48
N GLN A 106 -3.53 5.10 -4.35
CA GLN A 106 -2.57 5.95 -3.66
C GLN A 106 -1.90 5.19 -2.52
N VAL A 107 -0.67 5.59 -2.23
CA VAL A 107 0.05 5.17 -1.03
C VAL A 107 -0.11 6.23 0.04
N TYR A 108 -0.22 5.79 1.29
CA TYR A 108 -0.32 6.66 2.45
C TYR A 108 0.97 6.59 3.25
N HIS A 109 1.35 7.69 3.89
CA HIS A 109 2.50 7.81 4.76
C HIS A 109 2.03 7.95 6.20
N TYR A 110 2.53 7.10 7.09
CA TYR A 110 2.35 7.24 8.52
C TYR A 110 3.63 7.78 9.13
N ASP A 111 3.56 9.01 9.63
CA ASP A 111 4.62 9.67 10.38
C ASP A 111 4.57 9.22 11.83
N LYS A 112 5.63 8.55 12.30
CA LYS A 112 5.70 7.92 13.61
C LYS A 112 5.72 8.94 14.74
N ASP A 113 6.41 10.06 14.55
CA ASP A 113 6.59 11.10 15.57
C ASP A 113 5.34 11.97 15.71
N LEU A 114 4.73 12.35 14.58
CA LEU A 114 3.49 13.12 14.55
C LEU A 114 2.25 12.26 14.78
N ARG A 115 2.40 10.93 14.67
CA ARG A 115 1.34 9.91 14.69
C ARG A 115 0.20 10.28 13.73
N LYS A 116 0.58 10.59 12.48
CA LYS A 116 -0.34 11.08 11.45
C LYS A 116 -0.23 10.28 10.18
N LEU A 117 -1.39 9.93 9.65
CA LEU A 117 -1.52 9.36 8.31
C LEU A 117 -1.82 10.47 7.29
N THR A 118 -1.01 10.56 6.24
CA THR A 118 -1.16 11.50 5.12
C THR A 118 -1.07 10.76 3.79
N LEU A 119 -1.45 11.42 2.69
CA LEU A 119 -1.18 10.89 1.35
C LEU A 119 0.32 11.04 1.05
N ALA A 120 0.96 9.94 0.64
CA ALA A 120 2.33 9.93 0.18
C ALA A 120 2.43 10.26 -1.33
N THR A 121 1.36 9.96 -2.07
CA THR A 121 1.29 10.18 -3.51
C THR A 121 0.09 11.04 -3.91
N ASP A 122 0.25 11.77 -5.02
CA ASP A 122 -0.86 12.47 -5.70
C ASP A 122 -0.84 12.11 -7.18
N THR A 123 -1.12 10.84 -7.50
CA THR A 123 -1.13 10.43 -8.91
C THR A 123 -2.35 11.05 -9.63
N PRO A 124 -2.19 11.54 -10.88
CA PRO A 124 -3.25 12.28 -11.58
C PRO A 124 -4.51 11.44 -11.84
N ASN A 125 -4.34 10.13 -12.02
CA ASN A 125 -5.45 9.22 -12.31
C ASN A 125 -5.90 8.49 -11.04
N LYS A 126 -6.90 9.06 -10.36
CA LYS A 126 -7.51 8.49 -9.16
C LYS A 126 -8.58 7.42 -9.46
N ARG A 127 -8.84 7.13 -10.74
CA ARG A 127 -9.85 6.13 -11.13
C ARG A 127 -9.36 4.72 -10.85
N LEU A 128 -10.26 3.91 -10.30
CA LEU A 128 -9.99 2.51 -9.97
C LEU A 128 -10.41 1.56 -11.09
N ASP A 129 -11.19 2.02 -12.07
CA ASP A 129 -11.74 1.20 -13.16
C ASP A 129 -10.80 1.06 -14.37
N GLY A 130 -9.57 1.59 -14.28
CA GLY A 130 -8.56 1.51 -15.34
C GLY A 130 -8.83 2.42 -16.54
N ILE A 131 -9.92 3.20 -16.52
CA ILE A 131 -10.22 4.16 -17.57
C ILE A 131 -9.39 5.41 -17.32
N VAL A 132 -8.44 5.72 -18.21
CA VAL A 132 -7.72 6.99 -18.17
C VAL A 132 -8.64 8.07 -18.71
N ALA A 133 -9.07 9.01 -17.86
CA ALA A 133 -9.63 10.24 -18.37
C ALA A 133 -8.50 11.00 -19.07
N GLU A 134 -8.65 11.32 -20.36
CA GLU A 134 -7.73 12.23 -21.02
C GLU A 134 -7.65 13.52 -20.16
N PRO A 135 -6.44 14.02 -19.84
CA PRO A 135 -6.34 15.29 -19.13
C PRO A 135 -7.10 16.34 -19.96
N PRO A 136 -7.89 17.22 -19.33
CA PRO A 136 -8.58 18.27 -20.05
C PRO A 136 -7.52 19.07 -20.82
N LEU A 137 -7.61 19.02 -22.16
CA LEU A 137 -6.80 19.88 -23.02
C LEU A 137 -7.12 21.33 -22.64
N VAL A 138 -6.24 21.95 -21.86
CA VAL A 138 -6.30 23.38 -21.60
C VAL A 138 -5.96 24.08 -22.91
N TYR A 139 -6.98 24.36 -23.73
CA TYR A 139 -6.82 25.29 -24.83
C TYR A 139 -6.65 26.68 -24.23
N ASP A 140 -5.42 27.18 -24.21
CA ASP A 140 -5.13 28.58 -23.90
C ASP A 140 -5.84 29.48 -24.93
N ALA A 141 -7.02 29.98 -24.55
CA ALA A 141 -7.75 31.00 -25.30
C ALA A 141 -7.22 32.40 -24.93
N LYS A 142 -5.93 32.64 -25.16
CA LYS A 142 -5.31 33.97 -25.24
C LYS A 142 -4.15 33.82 -26.22
N GLU A 143 -4.23 34.23 -27.47
CA GLU A 143 -4.23 35.64 -27.89
C GLU A 143 -4.87 35.79 -29.28
N LYS A 144 -6.03 36.44 -29.35
CA LYS A 144 -6.35 37.36 -30.45
C LYS A 144 -7.13 38.53 -29.87
N SER A 145 -6.39 39.45 -29.25
CA SER A 145 -6.87 40.81 -29.05
C SER A 145 -6.10 41.71 -30.02
N ARG A 146 -6.87 42.18 -31.02
CA ARG A 146 -6.67 43.31 -31.95
C ARG A 146 -5.27 43.84 -32.22
#